data_AF-A0A9E6JU64-F1
#
_entry.id   AF-A0A9E6JU64-F1
#
_cell.length_a   1.000
_cell.length_b   1.000
_cell.length_c   1.000
_cell.angle_alpha   90.00
_cell.angle_beta   90.00
_cell.angle_gamma   90.00
#
_symmetry.space_group_name_H-M   'P 1'
#
loop_
_entity.id
_entity.type
_entity.pdbx_description
1 polymer ?
#
loop_
_entity_poly.entity_id
_entity_poly.type
_entity_poly.pdbx_seq_one_letter_code
_entity_poly.pdbx_strand_id
1 'polypeptide(L)'
;MRSFLGYLSGHSNTTGTYNVAIGYDALYYNNTSIGADNTAIGVQALKYNTSGYQNTATGMRALYKNTSGTFNTASGNCALQDNTTGDYNTAFGYYSLNKNVSGNENTATGNYALRLNESGEQNCAYGTNALNDNLGGWQNTAIGYNALFSSNARGNTATGWSALYSNEDGENNTANGTYALRQNLSGSFNTALGEYAGSVYGNTTGTYNTFLGVHADASSNYTNATAIGYGATALGSDRIELGNAATSNNGVFTPGGLYSTGSDGRFKFNIKEEVKGLEFIMKLRPVTYNLNTKQLDDYFMQNMPDSIKVMHQDGMDFTASSNKIHSGFIAQEVEIAAQQVGYDFDAIHKPDNTNDIYSLAYGSFVVPIVKAVQELSKTIDSLKNHQLITDSLLTVLKNCCPEGSTHKNMQNNNTGQTETAINIELANNIILYQNEPNPFDESTVIRYFIPENITSSAYIVFTDFYGREIKKVEINERGFGKINVDAQNLTIGIYSYSLMVDGNVIDTKKMVKE
;
A
#
# COMPACT_ATOMS: atom_id res chain seq x y z
N MET A 1 -36.31 8.71 59.21
CA MET A 1 -37.52 7.92 58.84
C MET A 1 -37.10 6.48 58.53
N ARG A 2 -37.94 5.47 58.79
CA ARG A 2 -37.69 4.06 58.44
C ARG A 2 -39.00 3.48 57.91
N SER A 3 -38.97 2.78 56.79
CA SER A 3 -40.17 2.17 56.18
C SER A 3 -39.88 0.71 55.83
N PHE A 4 -40.32 -0.22 56.69
CA PHE A 4 -40.06 -1.66 56.53
C PHE A 4 -41.37 -2.43 56.34
N LEU A 5 -41.46 -3.23 55.28
CA LEU A 5 -42.64 -4.01 54.92
C LEU A 5 -42.22 -5.41 54.44
N GLY A 6 -42.58 -6.45 55.19
CA GLY A 6 -42.26 -7.85 54.86
C GLY A 6 -41.65 -8.60 56.06
N TYR A 7 -41.71 -9.93 56.02
CA TYR A 7 -41.15 -10.77 57.08
C TYR A 7 -39.63 -10.57 57.19
N LEU A 8 -39.16 -10.25 58.40
CA LEU A 8 -37.76 -9.95 58.74
C LEU A 8 -37.13 -8.77 57.97
N SER A 9 -37.94 -7.90 57.40
CA SER A 9 -37.48 -6.68 56.73
C SER A 9 -36.85 -5.70 57.73
N GLY A 10 -35.61 -5.29 57.49
CA GLY A 10 -34.84 -4.39 58.37
C GLY A 10 -34.48 -4.97 59.74
N HIS A 11 -34.52 -6.29 59.93
CA HIS A 11 -34.48 -6.95 61.24
C HIS A 11 -33.29 -6.58 62.13
N SER A 12 -32.06 -6.53 61.59
CA SER A 12 -30.85 -6.17 62.35
C SER A 12 -30.48 -4.68 62.23
N ASN A 13 -31.39 -3.81 61.78
CA ASN A 13 -31.12 -2.37 61.68
C ASN A 13 -31.26 -1.69 63.05
N THR A 14 -30.13 -1.53 63.73
CA THR A 14 -30.05 -0.93 65.07
C THR A 14 -30.02 0.59 65.00
N THR A 15 -29.13 1.18 64.20
CA THR A 15 -28.81 2.62 64.20
C THR A 15 -29.02 3.34 62.87
N GLY A 16 -29.14 2.64 61.74
CA GLY A 16 -29.30 3.26 60.42
C GLY A 16 -30.60 4.04 60.26
N THR A 17 -30.56 5.19 59.58
CA THR A 17 -31.72 6.06 59.31
C THR A 17 -32.01 6.14 57.82
N TYR A 18 -33.22 6.59 57.46
CA TYR A 18 -33.66 6.86 56.07
C TYR A 18 -33.63 5.65 55.12
N ASN A 19 -33.83 4.46 55.69
CA ASN A 19 -33.87 3.22 54.93
C ASN A 19 -35.32 2.85 54.53
N VAL A 20 -35.49 2.38 53.30
CA VAL A 20 -36.72 1.74 52.79
C VAL A 20 -36.42 0.27 52.54
N ALA A 21 -37.20 -0.64 53.14
CA ALA A 21 -37.07 -2.07 52.94
C ALA A 21 -38.44 -2.69 52.65
N ILE A 22 -38.62 -3.30 51.49
CA ILE A 22 -39.88 -3.93 51.06
C ILE A 22 -39.56 -5.32 50.51
N GLY A 23 -40.02 -6.37 51.19
CA GLY A 23 -39.82 -7.77 50.79
C GLY A 23 -39.27 -8.63 51.92
N TYR A 24 -39.36 -9.96 51.73
CA TYR A 24 -38.80 -10.96 52.64
C TYR A 24 -37.28 -10.78 52.77
N ASP A 25 -36.77 -10.67 54.00
CA ASP A 25 -35.34 -10.49 54.33
C ASP A 25 -34.67 -9.25 53.68
N ALA A 26 -35.43 -8.26 53.20
CA ALA A 26 -34.84 -7.03 52.66
C ALA A 26 -34.12 -6.27 53.80
N LEU A 27 -32.86 -5.87 53.58
CA LEU A 27 -32.00 -5.21 54.59
C LEU A 27 -31.85 -5.97 55.93
N TYR A 28 -31.86 -7.31 55.91
CA TYR A 28 -31.82 -8.12 57.13
C TYR A 28 -30.62 -7.81 58.04
N TYR A 29 -29.38 -7.85 57.54
CA TYR A 29 -28.14 -7.73 58.33
C TYR A 29 -27.53 -6.32 58.39
N ASN A 30 -28.34 -5.26 58.19
CA ASN A 30 -27.86 -3.86 58.17
C ASN A 30 -27.49 -3.29 59.57
N ASN A 31 -26.43 -3.81 60.18
CA ASN A 31 -26.17 -3.72 61.62
C ASN A 31 -25.05 -2.72 62.03
N THR A 32 -24.86 -1.59 61.34
CA THR A 32 -23.84 -0.59 61.75
C THR A 32 -24.37 0.85 61.80
N SER A 33 -23.71 1.72 62.58
CA SER A 33 -24.00 3.16 62.73
C SER A 33 -23.95 3.98 61.44
N ILE A 34 -23.50 3.41 60.33
CA ILE A 34 -23.29 4.09 59.05
C ILE A 34 -24.16 3.56 57.90
N GLY A 35 -24.93 2.48 58.08
CA GLY A 35 -25.80 1.91 57.04
C GLY A 35 -27.11 2.68 56.78
N ALA A 36 -27.02 3.97 56.46
CA ALA A 36 -28.15 4.87 56.21
C ALA A 36 -28.51 5.00 54.72
N ASP A 37 -29.68 5.59 54.45
CA ASP A 37 -30.10 6.04 53.11
C ASP A 37 -30.19 4.94 52.03
N ASN A 38 -30.46 3.69 52.42
CA ASN A 38 -30.61 2.60 51.46
C ASN A 38 -32.07 2.37 51.07
N THR A 39 -32.32 2.08 49.79
CA THR A 39 -33.62 1.62 49.28
C THR A 39 -33.50 0.16 48.82
N ALA A 40 -34.21 -0.76 49.47
CA ALA A 40 -34.20 -2.18 49.16
C ALA A 40 -35.63 -2.67 48.87
N ILE A 41 -35.94 -2.98 47.62
CA ILE A 41 -37.25 -3.44 47.18
C ILE A 41 -37.10 -4.78 46.45
N GLY A 42 -37.49 -5.87 47.10
CA GLY A 42 -37.39 -7.22 46.56
C GLY A 42 -36.99 -8.24 47.60
N VAL A 43 -37.22 -9.52 47.29
CA VAL A 43 -36.81 -10.64 48.16
C VAL A 43 -35.30 -10.64 48.31
N GLN A 44 -34.82 -10.52 49.55
CA GLN A 44 -33.40 -10.51 49.91
C GLN A 44 -32.58 -9.37 49.26
N ALA A 45 -33.22 -8.27 48.83
CA ALA A 45 -32.49 -7.09 48.38
C ALA A 45 -31.66 -6.51 49.54
N LEU A 46 -30.37 -6.23 49.32
CA LEU A 46 -29.44 -5.74 50.36
C LEU A 46 -29.39 -6.60 51.64
N LYS A 47 -29.65 -7.92 51.55
CA LYS A 47 -29.76 -8.79 52.73
C LYS A 47 -28.52 -8.74 53.64
N TYR A 48 -27.32 -8.85 53.06
CA TYR A 48 -26.04 -8.83 53.78
C TYR A 48 -25.32 -7.48 53.65
N ASN A 49 -26.08 -6.36 53.64
CA ASN A 49 -25.48 -5.04 53.75
C ASN A 49 -24.92 -4.82 55.16
N THR A 50 -23.61 -4.58 55.36
CA THR A 50 -23.07 -4.37 56.71
C THR A 50 -22.86 -2.90 57.06
N SER A 51 -22.10 -2.16 56.25
CA SER A 51 -21.78 -0.74 56.46
C SER A 51 -22.02 0.15 55.24
N GLY A 52 -22.47 -0.41 54.12
CA GLY A 52 -22.80 0.35 52.92
C GLY A 52 -23.99 1.29 53.11
N TYR A 53 -23.93 2.46 52.49
CA TYR A 53 -24.95 3.51 52.55
C TYR A 53 -25.24 4.10 51.16
N GLN A 54 -26.39 4.77 51.04
CA GLN A 54 -26.85 5.39 49.79
C GLN A 54 -26.95 4.41 48.61
N ASN A 55 -27.32 3.16 48.86
CA ASN A 55 -27.53 2.17 47.81
C ASN A 55 -29.02 2.03 47.45
N THR A 56 -29.31 1.86 46.15
CA THR A 56 -30.65 1.56 45.64
C THR A 56 -30.65 0.16 45.02
N ALA A 57 -31.43 -0.76 45.58
CA ALA A 57 -31.55 -2.15 45.14
C ALA A 57 -33.02 -2.50 44.87
N THR A 58 -33.36 -2.76 43.61
CA THR A 58 -34.70 -3.19 43.18
C THR A 58 -34.63 -4.52 42.43
N GLY A 59 -35.27 -5.56 42.97
CA GLY A 59 -35.26 -6.92 42.40
C GLY A 59 -34.83 -7.97 43.42
N MET A 60 -35.13 -9.24 43.10
CA MET A 60 -34.72 -10.36 43.96
C MET A 60 -33.20 -10.44 44.00
N ARG A 61 -32.63 -10.42 45.21
CA ARG A 61 -31.17 -10.50 45.46
C ARG A 61 -30.35 -9.41 44.76
N ALA A 62 -30.96 -8.27 44.42
CA ALA A 62 -30.20 -7.09 44.03
C ALA A 62 -29.32 -6.63 45.20
N LEU A 63 -28.02 -6.41 44.97
CA LEU A 63 -27.03 -6.05 46.02
C LEU A 63 -27.02 -7.00 47.23
N TYR A 64 -27.25 -8.29 47.01
CA TYR A 64 -27.44 -9.29 48.09
C TYR A 64 -26.32 -9.33 49.13
N LYS A 65 -25.05 -9.26 48.70
CA LYS A 65 -23.85 -9.24 49.56
C LYS A 65 -23.07 -7.94 49.40
N ASN A 66 -23.64 -6.83 49.86
CA ASN A 66 -22.99 -5.52 49.87
C ASN A 66 -22.26 -5.20 51.18
N THR A 67 -21.03 -5.64 51.42
CA THR A 67 -20.44 -5.45 52.77
C THR A 67 -20.23 -3.97 53.13
N SER A 68 -19.43 -3.23 52.37
CA SER A 68 -19.14 -1.81 52.65
C SER A 68 -19.38 -0.87 51.48
N GLY A 69 -19.77 -1.37 50.31
CA GLY A 69 -19.98 -0.56 49.11
C GLY A 69 -21.09 0.50 49.26
N THR A 70 -20.90 1.63 48.61
CA THR A 70 -21.70 2.85 48.74
C THR A 70 -22.08 3.41 47.37
N PHE A 71 -23.17 4.16 47.32
CA PHE A 71 -23.65 4.82 46.10
C PHE A 71 -23.93 3.88 44.90
N ASN A 72 -24.28 2.62 45.16
CA ASN A 72 -24.58 1.66 44.11
C ASN A 72 -26.07 1.67 43.74
N THR A 73 -26.39 1.56 42.46
CA THR A 73 -27.75 1.40 41.94
C THR A 73 -27.87 0.05 41.22
N ALA A 74 -28.71 -0.84 41.73
CA ALA A 74 -28.96 -2.17 41.17
C ALA A 74 -30.47 -2.35 40.90
N SER A 75 -30.84 -2.63 39.65
CA SER A 75 -32.21 -2.93 39.26
C SER A 75 -32.26 -4.16 38.35
N GLY A 76 -32.76 -5.27 38.89
CA GLY A 76 -32.78 -6.55 38.21
C GLY A 76 -32.59 -7.72 39.18
N ASN A 77 -32.98 -8.91 38.76
CA ASN A 77 -32.75 -10.13 39.53
C ASN A 77 -31.24 -10.44 39.55
N CYS A 78 -30.67 -10.57 40.75
CA CYS A 78 -29.25 -10.79 40.99
C CYS A 78 -28.31 -9.72 40.39
N ALA A 79 -28.80 -8.51 40.12
CA ALA A 79 -27.96 -7.38 39.74
C ALA A 79 -27.05 -6.96 40.92
N LEU A 80 -25.74 -6.77 40.67
CA LEU A 80 -24.75 -6.44 41.72
C LEU A 80 -24.76 -7.42 42.92
N GLN A 81 -25.10 -8.70 42.71
CA GLN A 81 -25.37 -9.64 43.80
C GLN A 81 -24.22 -9.78 44.81
N ASP A 82 -22.97 -9.93 44.33
CA ASP A 82 -21.79 -10.17 45.16
C ASP A 82 -20.89 -8.91 45.21
N ASN A 83 -21.45 -7.74 45.56
CA ASN A 83 -20.73 -6.46 45.64
C ASN A 83 -20.00 -6.22 46.98
N THR A 84 -18.78 -6.71 47.23
CA THR A 84 -18.24 -6.61 48.62
C THR A 84 -17.90 -5.17 49.03
N THR A 85 -17.01 -4.49 48.31
CA THR A 85 -16.52 -3.15 48.67
C THR A 85 -16.65 -2.12 47.55
N GLY A 86 -17.16 -2.50 46.37
CA GLY A 86 -17.26 -1.61 45.22
C GLY A 86 -18.23 -0.44 45.43
N ASP A 87 -17.82 0.74 45.01
CA ASP A 87 -18.57 1.99 45.11
C ASP A 87 -18.99 2.53 43.73
N TYR A 88 -20.05 3.33 43.70
CA TYR A 88 -20.50 4.07 42.51
C TYR A 88 -20.85 3.20 41.28
N ASN A 89 -21.30 1.96 41.48
CA ASN A 89 -21.69 1.08 40.38
C ASN A 89 -23.18 1.20 40.03
N THR A 90 -23.49 1.13 38.73
CA THR A 90 -24.85 1.13 38.21
C THR A 90 -25.10 -0.15 37.41
N ALA A 91 -26.06 -0.97 37.83
CA ALA A 91 -26.40 -2.24 37.20
C ALA A 91 -27.91 -2.36 36.91
N PHE A 92 -28.28 -2.45 35.64
CA PHE A 92 -29.64 -2.67 35.16
C PHE A 92 -29.72 -3.96 34.33
N GLY A 93 -30.51 -4.94 34.76
CA GLY A 93 -30.73 -6.20 34.02
C GLY A 93 -30.52 -7.47 34.86
N TYR A 94 -30.91 -8.62 34.30
CA TYR A 94 -30.71 -9.93 34.92
C TYR A 94 -29.22 -10.25 35.02
N TYR A 95 -28.72 -10.49 36.24
CA TYR A 95 -27.29 -10.78 36.50
C TYR A 95 -26.31 -9.72 35.97
N SER A 96 -26.77 -8.48 35.77
CA SER A 96 -25.88 -7.36 35.43
C SER A 96 -24.92 -7.10 36.59
N LEU A 97 -23.61 -7.05 36.31
CA LEU A 97 -22.56 -6.75 37.30
C LEU A 97 -22.54 -7.74 38.50
N ASN A 98 -22.93 -9.00 38.27
CA ASN A 98 -23.24 -9.98 39.32
C ASN A 98 -22.08 -10.26 40.32
N LYS A 99 -20.83 -10.35 39.84
CA LYS A 99 -19.65 -10.78 40.61
C LYS A 99 -18.67 -9.64 40.93
N ASN A 100 -19.17 -8.46 41.27
CA ASN A 100 -18.34 -7.29 41.54
C ASN A 100 -17.69 -7.23 42.91
N VAL A 101 -16.55 -7.87 43.13
CA VAL A 101 -15.95 -7.91 44.48
C VAL A 101 -15.56 -6.51 44.95
N SER A 102 -14.71 -5.80 44.21
CA SER A 102 -14.16 -4.49 44.64
C SER A 102 -14.14 -3.42 43.54
N GLY A 103 -14.66 -3.70 42.34
CA GLY A 103 -14.64 -2.76 41.22
C GLY A 103 -15.50 -1.52 41.46
N ASN A 104 -15.01 -0.36 41.06
CA ASN A 104 -15.65 0.95 41.26
C ASN A 104 -16.07 1.59 39.94
N GLU A 105 -17.07 2.48 40.00
CA GLU A 105 -17.45 3.35 38.87
C GLU A 105 -17.86 2.61 37.59
N ASN A 106 -18.42 1.40 37.70
CA ASN A 106 -18.87 0.63 36.55
C ASN A 106 -20.35 0.88 36.23
N THR A 107 -20.68 0.96 34.94
CA THR A 107 -22.07 1.03 34.45
C THR A 107 -22.38 -0.17 33.56
N ALA A 108 -23.37 -0.98 33.92
CA ALA A 108 -23.79 -2.16 33.16
C ALA A 108 -25.31 -2.18 32.94
N THR A 109 -25.74 -2.10 31.70
CA THR A 109 -27.16 -2.18 31.30
C THR A 109 -27.35 -3.30 30.28
N GLY A 110 -28.04 -4.37 30.67
CA GLY A 110 -28.29 -5.54 29.84
C GLY A 110 -28.28 -6.84 30.64
N ASN A 111 -28.77 -7.93 30.04
CA ASN A 111 -28.67 -9.24 30.67
C ASN A 111 -27.20 -9.69 30.64
N TYR A 112 -26.65 -10.06 31.81
CA TYR A 112 -25.26 -10.48 31.96
C TYR A 112 -24.19 -9.45 31.51
N ALA A 113 -24.54 -8.16 31.41
CA ALA A 113 -23.54 -7.12 31.18
C ALA A 113 -22.58 -7.05 32.38
N LEU A 114 -21.25 -7.05 32.15
CA LEU A 114 -20.21 -7.05 33.20
C LEU A 114 -20.38 -8.15 34.27
N ARG A 115 -20.93 -9.31 33.90
CA ARG A 115 -21.32 -10.37 34.86
C ARG A 115 -20.17 -10.81 35.78
N LEU A 116 -18.97 -11.04 35.24
CA LEU A 116 -17.79 -11.54 35.95
C LEU A 116 -16.74 -10.44 36.23
N ASN A 117 -17.17 -9.25 36.64
CA ASN A 117 -16.25 -8.16 36.97
C ASN A 117 -15.67 -8.24 38.39
N GLU A 118 -14.59 -8.97 38.67
CA GLU A 118 -14.11 -9.09 40.07
C GLU A 118 -13.56 -7.78 40.65
N SER A 119 -12.63 -7.13 39.96
CA SER A 119 -11.98 -5.89 40.42
C SER A 119 -11.87 -4.78 39.37
N GLY A 120 -12.45 -4.96 38.18
CA GLY A 120 -12.38 -3.97 37.11
C GLY A 120 -13.09 -2.67 37.45
N GLU A 121 -12.55 -1.54 37.01
CA GLU A 121 -13.05 -0.20 37.34
C GLU A 121 -13.36 0.62 36.08
N GLN A 122 -14.27 1.59 36.19
CA GLN A 122 -14.56 2.56 35.13
C GLN A 122 -15.00 1.92 33.80
N ASN A 123 -15.67 0.77 33.86
CA ASN A 123 -16.18 0.09 32.67
C ASN A 123 -17.62 0.48 32.35
N CYS A 124 -17.94 0.50 31.07
CA CYS A 124 -19.22 0.93 30.52
C CYS A 124 -19.74 -0.15 29.57
N ALA A 125 -20.76 -0.91 29.99
CA ALA A 125 -21.32 -2.03 29.26
C ALA A 125 -22.82 -1.84 28.97
N TYR A 126 -23.18 -1.73 27.69
CA TYR A 126 -24.56 -1.59 27.23
C TYR A 126 -24.90 -2.67 26.21
N GLY A 127 -25.67 -3.68 26.63
CA GLY A 127 -26.05 -4.79 25.77
C GLY A 127 -26.04 -6.12 26.52
N THR A 128 -26.66 -7.14 25.92
CA THR A 128 -26.62 -8.50 26.49
C THR A 128 -25.21 -9.08 26.33
N ASN A 129 -24.65 -9.58 27.43
CA ASN A 129 -23.28 -10.09 27.54
C ASN A 129 -22.16 -9.11 27.13
N ALA A 130 -22.41 -7.80 27.11
CA ALA A 130 -21.34 -6.82 26.90
C ALA A 130 -20.36 -6.90 28.09
N LEU A 131 -19.05 -7.05 27.83
CA LEU A 131 -18.02 -7.24 28.86
C LEU A 131 -18.32 -8.37 29.86
N ASN A 132 -18.98 -9.45 29.42
CA ASN A 132 -19.44 -10.52 30.31
C ASN A 132 -18.31 -11.13 31.16
N ASP A 133 -17.14 -11.34 30.59
CA ASP A 133 -15.97 -11.95 31.24
C ASP A 133 -14.81 -10.94 31.35
N ASN A 134 -14.93 -9.97 32.26
CA ASN A 134 -13.91 -8.95 32.55
C ASN A 134 -13.37 -9.09 33.98
N LEU A 135 -12.37 -9.94 34.24
CA LEU A 135 -11.94 -10.24 35.62
C LEU A 135 -11.40 -8.98 36.35
N GLY A 136 -10.59 -8.18 35.65
CA GLY A 136 -9.93 -7.00 36.22
C GLY A 136 -9.63 -5.87 35.23
N GLY A 137 -10.16 -5.94 34.01
CA GLY A 137 -9.98 -4.89 33.01
C GLY A 137 -10.64 -3.57 33.44
N TRP A 138 -10.08 -2.43 33.02
CA TRP A 138 -10.55 -1.11 33.41
C TRP A 138 -10.63 -0.14 32.23
N GLN A 139 -11.49 0.88 32.34
CA GLN A 139 -11.70 1.89 31.30
C GLN A 139 -12.15 1.32 29.95
N ASN A 140 -12.91 0.22 29.95
CA ASN A 140 -13.46 -0.35 28.72
C ASN A 140 -14.89 0.15 28.45
N THR A 141 -15.20 0.44 27.19
CA THR A 141 -16.56 0.75 26.73
C THR A 141 -17.03 -0.31 25.74
N ALA A 142 -18.12 -1.00 26.05
CA ALA A 142 -18.71 -2.05 25.23
C ALA A 142 -20.21 -1.79 25.00
N ILE A 143 -20.59 -1.56 23.75
CA ILE A 143 -21.98 -1.26 23.36
C ILE A 143 -22.40 -2.23 22.26
N GLY A 144 -23.33 -3.13 22.55
CA GLY A 144 -23.85 -4.13 21.62
C GLY A 144 -23.95 -5.52 22.24
N TYR A 145 -24.64 -6.43 21.54
CA TYR A 145 -24.70 -7.83 21.95
C TYR A 145 -23.30 -8.46 21.86
N ASN A 146 -22.83 -9.08 22.94
CA ASN A 146 -21.49 -9.69 23.02
C ASN A 146 -20.33 -8.75 22.64
N ALA A 147 -20.48 -7.42 22.72
CA ALA A 147 -19.38 -6.50 22.49
C ALA A 147 -18.33 -6.67 23.58
N LEU A 148 -17.06 -6.81 23.19
CA LEU A 148 -15.92 -7.01 24.10
C LEU A 148 -16.21 -8.12 25.13
N PHE A 149 -16.75 -9.26 24.67
CA PHE A 149 -17.32 -10.31 25.52
C PHE A 149 -16.36 -10.79 26.60
N SER A 150 -15.09 -10.96 26.25
CA SER A 150 -13.99 -11.19 27.20
C SER A 150 -12.97 -10.07 27.06
N SER A 151 -12.53 -9.52 28.20
CA SER A 151 -11.40 -8.59 28.27
C SER A 151 -10.85 -8.50 29.68
N ASN A 152 -9.57 -8.82 29.87
CA ASN A 152 -8.85 -8.46 31.10
C ASN A 152 -7.97 -7.22 30.91
N ALA A 153 -7.98 -6.67 29.69
CA ALA A 153 -7.22 -5.52 29.28
C ALA A 153 -7.91 -4.19 29.58
N ARG A 154 -7.28 -3.08 29.18
CA ARG A 154 -7.74 -1.71 29.46
C ARG A 154 -7.91 -0.85 28.22
N GLY A 155 -8.75 0.17 28.36
CA GLY A 155 -8.87 1.26 27.39
C GLY A 155 -9.50 0.85 26.05
N ASN A 156 -10.22 -0.27 25.98
CA ASN A 156 -10.84 -0.73 24.75
C ASN A 156 -12.23 -0.11 24.54
N THR A 157 -12.52 0.32 23.32
CA THR A 157 -13.85 0.78 22.91
C THR A 157 -14.38 -0.15 21.83
N ALA A 158 -15.51 -0.82 22.10
CA ALA A 158 -16.17 -1.76 21.21
C ALA A 158 -17.64 -1.38 21.03
N THR A 159 -18.04 -0.98 19.83
CA THR A 159 -19.42 -0.62 19.50
C THR A 159 -19.90 -1.42 18.29
N GLY A 160 -20.89 -2.29 18.49
CA GLY A 160 -21.42 -3.18 17.45
C GLY A 160 -21.64 -4.61 17.94
N TRP A 161 -22.33 -5.42 17.14
CA TRP A 161 -22.54 -6.83 17.47
C TRP A 161 -21.21 -7.58 17.43
N SER A 162 -20.80 -8.13 18.58
CA SER A 162 -19.55 -8.91 18.72
C SER A 162 -18.29 -8.20 18.21
N ALA A 163 -18.25 -6.87 18.29
CA ALA A 163 -17.02 -6.11 18.13
C ALA A 163 -16.04 -6.50 19.25
N LEU A 164 -14.76 -6.71 18.92
CA LEU A 164 -13.70 -7.04 19.89
C LEU A 164 -13.98 -8.29 20.76
N TYR A 165 -14.77 -9.24 20.25
CA TYR A 165 -15.31 -10.38 21.01
C TYR A 165 -14.28 -11.20 21.80
N SER A 166 -13.12 -11.51 21.20
CA SER A 166 -12.11 -12.43 21.75
C SER A 166 -10.92 -11.75 22.45
N ASN A 167 -11.01 -10.47 22.81
CA ASN A 167 -9.86 -9.70 23.25
C ASN A 167 -9.46 -9.94 24.70
N GLU A 168 -8.58 -10.92 24.94
CA GLU A 168 -8.11 -11.27 26.27
C GLU A 168 -7.20 -10.18 26.88
N ASP A 169 -6.14 -9.79 26.16
CA ASP A 169 -5.04 -8.95 26.70
C ASP A 169 -4.77 -7.66 25.89
N GLY A 170 -5.43 -7.49 24.73
CA GLY A 170 -5.18 -6.33 23.86
C GLY A 170 -5.67 -5.02 24.47
N GLU A 171 -4.82 -4.01 24.54
CA GLU A 171 -5.13 -2.70 25.14
C GLU A 171 -5.39 -1.62 24.10
N ASN A 172 -6.20 -0.62 24.47
CA ASN A 172 -6.39 0.62 23.70
C ASN A 172 -6.84 0.40 22.26
N ASN A 173 -7.67 -0.63 22.01
CA ASN A 173 -8.26 -0.87 20.72
C ASN A 173 -9.60 -0.14 20.56
N THR A 174 -9.87 0.38 19.36
CA THR A 174 -11.17 0.95 19.00
C THR A 174 -11.78 0.10 17.89
N ALA A 175 -12.90 -0.55 18.15
CA ALA A 175 -13.65 -1.36 17.19
C ALA A 175 -15.09 -0.83 17.07
N ASN A 176 -15.43 -0.25 15.92
CA ASN A 176 -16.78 0.22 15.64
C ASN A 176 -17.33 -0.45 14.39
N GLY A 177 -18.32 -1.32 14.57
CA GLY A 177 -18.94 -2.10 13.51
C GLY A 177 -19.22 -3.53 13.97
N THR A 178 -20.17 -4.17 13.30
CA THR A 178 -20.45 -5.59 13.54
C THR A 178 -19.20 -6.42 13.21
N TYR A 179 -18.76 -7.23 14.18
CA TYR A 179 -17.56 -8.06 14.10
C TYR A 179 -16.23 -7.34 13.83
N ALA A 180 -16.14 -6.02 14.05
CA ALA A 180 -14.87 -5.30 13.99
C ALA A 180 -13.88 -5.84 15.03
N LEU A 181 -12.64 -6.16 14.63
CA LEU A 181 -11.58 -6.77 15.45
C LEU A 181 -12.04 -8.00 16.25
N ARG A 182 -13.04 -8.74 15.77
CA ARG A 182 -13.69 -9.83 16.53
C ARG A 182 -12.69 -10.86 17.07
N GLN A 183 -11.66 -11.18 16.28
CA GLN A 183 -10.66 -12.19 16.59
C GLN A 183 -9.39 -11.63 17.24
N ASN A 184 -9.32 -10.32 17.53
CA ASN A 184 -8.18 -9.76 18.24
C ASN A 184 -8.07 -10.39 19.63
N LEU A 185 -6.92 -11.00 19.94
CA LEU A 185 -6.66 -11.71 21.19
C LEU A 185 -5.80 -10.86 22.13
N SER A 186 -4.66 -10.39 21.64
CA SER A 186 -3.67 -9.62 22.42
C SER A 186 -3.08 -8.42 21.68
N GLY A 187 -3.55 -8.14 20.46
CA GLY A 187 -3.13 -6.96 19.71
C GLY A 187 -3.60 -5.67 20.38
N SER A 188 -2.74 -4.66 20.44
CA SER A 188 -3.00 -3.37 21.09
C SER A 188 -2.92 -2.20 20.11
N PHE A 189 -3.59 -1.10 20.45
CA PHE A 189 -3.58 0.15 19.69
C PHE A 189 -4.11 0.02 18.26
N ASN A 190 -5.04 -0.90 18.01
CA ASN A 190 -5.68 -1.04 16.70
C ASN A 190 -6.96 -0.20 16.62
N THR A 191 -7.21 0.42 15.47
CA THR A 191 -8.48 1.08 15.15
C THR A 191 -9.14 0.36 13.99
N ALA A 192 -10.40 -0.05 14.15
CA ALA A 192 -11.18 -0.73 13.14
C ALA A 192 -12.60 -0.14 13.05
N LEU A 193 -12.93 0.42 11.89
CA LEU A 193 -14.20 1.09 11.63
C LEU A 193 -14.85 0.47 10.39
N GLY A 194 -15.92 -0.30 10.60
CA GLY A 194 -16.64 -1.01 9.55
C GLY A 194 -17.02 -2.43 9.93
N GLU A 195 -17.96 -3.01 9.19
CA GLU A 195 -18.31 -4.42 9.35
C GLU A 195 -17.11 -5.31 9.00
N TYR A 196 -16.76 -6.25 9.88
CA TYR A 196 -15.59 -7.14 9.76
C TYR A 196 -14.23 -6.44 9.57
N ALA A 197 -14.11 -5.15 9.90
CA ALA A 197 -12.81 -4.47 9.83
C ALA A 197 -11.79 -5.13 10.79
N GLY A 198 -10.61 -5.50 10.29
CA GLY A 198 -9.55 -6.16 11.05
C GLY A 198 -9.88 -7.58 11.55
N SER A 199 -10.77 -8.31 10.88
CA SER A 199 -11.43 -9.50 11.44
C SER A 199 -11.37 -10.75 10.53
N VAL A 200 -11.31 -10.58 9.22
CA VAL A 200 -11.47 -11.64 8.21
C VAL A 200 -10.25 -12.56 8.17
N TYR A 201 -9.04 -12.01 8.23
CA TYR A 201 -7.79 -12.78 8.19
C TYR A 201 -7.16 -13.01 9.56
N GLY A 202 -7.84 -12.62 10.64
CA GLY A 202 -7.44 -12.92 12.00
C GLY A 202 -6.25 -12.09 12.51
N ASN A 203 -6.39 -10.76 12.49
CA ASN A 203 -5.52 -9.87 13.25
C ASN A 203 -5.69 -10.14 14.76
N THR A 204 -5.01 -11.17 15.24
CA THR A 204 -5.09 -11.74 16.60
C THR A 204 -4.08 -11.08 17.52
N THR A 205 -2.91 -10.71 17.00
CA THR A 205 -1.81 -10.13 17.79
C THR A 205 -1.17 -8.89 17.15
N GLY A 206 -1.63 -8.45 15.99
CA GLY A 206 -1.07 -7.26 15.34
C GLY A 206 -1.38 -5.99 16.12
N THR A 207 -0.52 -4.99 15.98
CA THR A 207 -0.54 -3.78 16.82
C THR A 207 -0.42 -2.51 15.98
N TYR A 208 -0.95 -1.40 16.49
CA TYR A 208 -0.89 -0.09 15.79
C TYR A 208 -1.55 -0.08 14.41
N ASN A 209 -2.48 -1.00 14.12
CA ASN A 209 -3.09 -1.09 12.81
C ASN A 209 -4.34 -0.20 12.69
N THR A 210 -4.60 0.30 11.48
CA THR A 210 -5.79 1.11 11.16
C THR A 210 -6.57 0.48 10.02
N PHE A 211 -7.81 0.08 10.28
CA PHE A 211 -8.72 -0.52 9.30
C PHE A 211 -9.97 0.35 9.16
N LEU A 212 -10.19 0.93 7.99
CA LEU A 212 -11.33 1.80 7.73
C LEU A 212 -12.07 1.33 6.49
N GLY A 213 -13.25 0.74 6.68
CA GLY A 213 -14.09 0.20 5.61
C GLY A 213 -14.64 -1.18 5.94
N VAL A 214 -15.73 -1.56 5.27
CA VAL A 214 -16.27 -2.92 5.35
C VAL A 214 -15.25 -3.89 4.75
N HIS A 215 -14.87 -4.91 5.51
CA HIS A 215 -13.81 -5.87 5.18
C HIS A 215 -12.41 -5.23 4.95
N ALA A 216 -12.14 -4.03 5.48
CA ALA A 216 -10.77 -3.52 5.54
C ALA A 216 -9.96 -4.35 6.54
N ASP A 217 -8.80 -4.87 6.16
CA ASP A 217 -8.08 -5.85 6.97
C ASP A 217 -6.56 -5.86 6.72
N ALA A 218 -5.84 -6.73 7.42
CA ALA A 218 -4.46 -7.09 7.17
C ALA A 218 -4.36 -8.58 6.86
N SER A 219 -3.51 -8.99 5.92
CA SER A 219 -3.37 -10.41 5.55
C SER A 219 -2.64 -11.27 6.59
N SER A 220 -2.18 -10.68 7.69
CA SER A 220 -1.51 -11.34 8.82
C SER A 220 -1.49 -10.39 10.04
N ASN A 221 -0.88 -10.84 11.14
CA ASN A 221 -0.59 -10.03 12.32
C ASN A 221 0.55 -9.05 12.04
N TYR A 222 0.23 -7.91 11.43
CA TYR A 222 1.20 -6.85 11.15
C TYR A 222 1.25 -5.79 12.25
N THR A 223 2.28 -4.96 12.16
CA THR A 223 2.46 -3.78 13.00
C THR A 223 2.41 -2.54 12.13
N ASN A 224 1.69 -1.51 12.58
CA ASN A 224 1.62 -0.22 11.87
C ASN A 224 1.13 -0.36 10.42
N ALA A 225 0.21 -1.30 10.18
CA ALA A 225 -0.42 -1.51 8.89
C ALA A 225 -1.74 -0.74 8.81
N THR A 226 -1.98 -0.06 7.70
CA THR A 226 -3.20 0.70 7.46
C THR A 226 -3.90 0.18 6.22
N ALA A 227 -5.19 -0.11 6.30
CA ALA A 227 -6.02 -0.43 5.14
C ALA A 227 -7.27 0.46 5.14
N ILE A 228 -7.49 1.20 4.06
CA ILE A 228 -8.62 2.13 3.92
C ILE A 228 -9.37 1.83 2.63
N GLY A 229 -10.63 1.47 2.75
CA GLY A 229 -11.53 1.16 1.64
C GLY A 229 -12.30 -0.15 1.84
N TYR A 230 -13.35 -0.34 1.04
CA TYR A 230 -14.09 -1.60 1.00
C TYR A 230 -13.17 -2.73 0.54
N GLY A 231 -12.96 -3.77 1.36
CA GLY A 231 -12.10 -4.91 1.04
C GLY A 231 -10.60 -4.59 0.91
N ALA A 232 -10.16 -3.43 1.41
CA ALA A 232 -8.73 -3.09 1.43
C ALA A 232 -7.97 -4.07 2.32
N THR A 233 -6.84 -4.62 1.86
CA THR A 233 -6.05 -5.57 2.66
C THR A 233 -4.59 -5.14 2.72
N ALA A 234 -4.12 -4.71 3.88
CA ALA A 234 -2.71 -4.42 4.08
C ALA A 234 -1.88 -5.72 4.04
N LEU A 235 -0.83 -5.73 3.22
CA LEU A 235 0.00 -6.93 2.95
C LEU A 235 1.36 -6.92 3.68
N GLY A 236 1.55 -6.01 4.63
CA GLY A 236 2.78 -5.92 5.41
C GLY A 236 2.73 -4.85 6.49
N SER A 237 3.71 -4.89 7.39
CA SER A 237 3.93 -3.86 8.40
C SER A 237 4.39 -2.54 7.78
N ASP A 238 4.13 -1.44 8.50
CA ASP A 238 4.50 -0.07 8.12
C ASP A 238 3.99 0.37 6.73
N ARG A 239 2.89 -0.22 6.28
CA ARG A 239 2.32 -0.02 4.94
C ARG A 239 0.91 0.53 5.03
N ILE A 240 0.58 1.43 4.11
CA ILE A 240 -0.78 1.88 3.86
C ILE A 240 -1.28 1.28 2.55
N GLU A 241 -2.45 0.67 2.62
CA GLU A 241 -3.25 0.21 1.49
C GLU A 241 -4.46 1.12 1.32
N LEU A 242 -4.61 1.75 0.15
CA LEU A 242 -5.80 2.51 -0.22
C LEU A 242 -6.55 1.80 -1.35
N GLY A 243 -7.84 1.51 -1.11
CA GLY A 243 -8.70 0.81 -2.06
C GLY A 243 -8.49 -0.70 -2.03
N ASN A 244 -8.91 -1.39 -3.09
CA ASN A 244 -8.76 -2.84 -3.21
C ASN A 244 -8.24 -3.22 -4.60
N ALA A 245 -7.89 -4.48 -4.80
CA ALA A 245 -7.37 -4.97 -6.08
C ALA A 245 -8.36 -4.84 -7.26
N ALA A 246 -9.67 -4.71 -7.00
CA ALA A 246 -10.68 -4.55 -8.03
C ALA A 246 -10.75 -3.11 -8.59
N THR A 247 -10.18 -2.10 -7.93
CA THR A 247 -10.24 -0.70 -8.39
C THR A 247 -9.08 -0.29 -9.31
N SER A 248 -8.24 -1.21 -9.79
CA SER A 248 -7.06 -0.99 -10.69
C SER A 248 -5.94 -0.06 -10.16
N ASN A 249 -6.25 0.83 -9.21
CA ASN A 249 -5.30 1.72 -8.52
C ASN A 249 -5.23 1.36 -7.04
N ASN A 250 -4.59 0.23 -6.75
CA ASN A 250 -4.26 -0.12 -5.38
C ASN A 250 -3.06 0.73 -4.95
N GLY A 251 -3.32 1.75 -4.13
CA GLY A 251 -2.29 2.68 -3.67
C GLY A 251 -1.54 2.10 -2.49
N VAL A 252 -0.30 1.66 -2.72
CA VAL A 252 0.59 1.16 -1.65
C VAL A 252 1.57 2.25 -1.26
N PHE A 253 1.51 2.69 -0.01
CA PHE A 253 2.51 3.58 0.57
C PHE A 253 3.38 2.81 1.56
N THR A 254 4.70 2.89 1.41
CA THR A 254 5.68 2.32 2.32
C THR A 254 6.50 3.41 3.00
N PRO A 255 7.21 3.13 4.12
CA PRO A 255 8.06 4.11 4.79
C PRO A 255 9.16 4.57 3.83
N GLY A 256 9.36 5.88 3.73
CA GLY A 256 10.22 6.50 2.72
C GLY A 256 9.48 7.15 1.54
N GLY A 257 8.14 7.15 1.55
CA GLY A 257 7.32 8.00 0.67
C GLY A 257 7.23 7.55 -0.79
N LEU A 258 7.65 6.32 -1.10
CA LEU A 258 7.56 5.77 -2.44
C LEU A 258 6.17 5.15 -2.64
N TYR A 259 5.41 5.73 -3.58
CA TYR A 259 4.25 5.07 -4.18
C TYR A 259 4.76 3.90 -5.01
N SER A 260 4.41 2.67 -4.61
CA SER A 260 4.80 1.47 -5.35
C SER A 260 3.56 0.79 -5.92
N THR A 261 3.64 0.38 -7.19
CA THR A 261 2.60 -0.40 -7.84
C THR A 261 3.09 -1.83 -8.03
N GLY A 262 2.22 -2.81 -7.76
CA GLY A 262 2.55 -4.22 -8.01
C GLY A 262 2.83 -4.46 -9.49
N SER A 263 4.02 -4.97 -9.82
CA SER A 263 4.50 -5.12 -11.22
C SER A 263 5.07 -6.52 -11.51
N ASP A 264 4.65 -7.51 -10.73
CA ASP A 264 5.13 -8.90 -10.83
C ASP A 264 4.66 -9.57 -12.13
N GLY A 265 5.61 -10.14 -12.88
CA GLY A 265 5.35 -10.77 -14.19
C GLY A 265 4.38 -11.95 -14.13
N ARG A 266 4.20 -12.60 -12.98
CA ARG A 266 3.25 -13.71 -12.79
C ARG A 266 1.79 -13.30 -12.96
N PHE A 267 1.49 -12.02 -12.74
CA PHE A 267 0.13 -11.48 -12.80
C PHE A 267 -0.08 -10.56 -14.02
N LYS A 268 0.83 -10.61 -15.00
CA LYS A 268 0.72 -9.87 -16.28
C LYS A 268 0.44 -10.83 -17.43
N PHE A 269 -0.47 -10.46 -18.33
CA PHE A 269 -0.80 -11.20 -19.54
C PHE A 269 -0.86 -10.24 -20.74
N ASN A 270 -0.75 -10.75 -21.97
CA ASN A 270 -0.70 -9.94 -23.20
C ASN A 270 0.40 -8.87 -23.22
N ILE A 271 1.61 -9.22 -22.76
CA ILE A 271 2.77 -8.32 -22.75
C ILE A 271 3.23 -8.04 -24.18
N LYS A 272 3.29 -6.75 -24.57
CA LYS A 272 3.72 -6.29 -25.90
C LYS A 272 4.67 -5.09 -25.80
N GLU A 273 5.52 -4.91 -26.80
CA GLU A 273 6.51 -3.81 -26.87
C GLU A 273 5.99 -2.58 -27.66
N GLU A 274 4.73 -2.20 -27.46
CA GLU A 274 4.04 -1.13 -28.23
C GLU A 274 4.16 0.27 -27.59
N VAL A 275 5.07 0.46 -26.63
CA VAL A 275 5.30 1.75 -25.95
C VAL A 275 5.83 2.80 -26.94
N LYS A 276 5.20 3.98 -26.99
CA LYS A 276 5.69 5.11 -27.78
C LYS A 276 6.75 5.90 -27.02
N GLY A 277 7.96 5.97 -27.60
CA GLY A 277 9.11 6.68 -27.03
C GLY A 277 9.26 8.11 -27.56
N LEU A 278 10.27 8.32 -28.39
CA LEU A 278 10.74 9.62 -28.85
C LEU A 278 9.65 10.40 -29.59
N GLU A 279 8.86 9.74 -30.44
CA GLU A 279 7.76 10.39 -31.18
C GLU A 279 6.70 11.01 -30.26
N PHE A 280 6.46 10.41 -29.10
CA PHE A 280 5.52 10.89 -28.09
C PHE A 280 6.17 11.98 -27.24
N ILE A 281 7.36 11.73 -26.69
CA ILE A 281 8.07 12.67 -25.81
C ILE A 281 8.34 14.01 -26.51
N MET A 282 8.66 14.01 -27.80
CA MET A 282 8.90 15.24 -28.57
C MET A 282 7.65 16.11 -28.78
N LYS A 283 6.45 15.57 -28.56
CA LYS A 283 5.19 16.33 -28.62
C LYS A 283 4.79 16.92 -27.26
N LEU A 284 5.41 16.49 -26.17
CA LEU A 284 5.13 17.00 -24.85
C LEU A 284 5.73 18.40 -24.67
N ARG A 285 4.98 19.29 -24.02
CA ARG A 285 5.41 20.66 -23.73
C ARG A 285 5.61 20.83 -22.21
N PRO A 286 6.86 20.77 -21.72
CA PRO A 286 7.14 21.11 -20.33
C PRO A 286 6.80 22.57 -20.04
N VAL A 287 6.16 22.83 -18.91
CA VAL A 287 5.76 24.17 -18.47
C VAL A 287 6.12 24.39 -17.01
N THR A 288 6.24 25.66 -16.64
CA THR A 288 6.13 26.08 -15.24
C THR A 288 4.83 26.85 -15.03
N TYR A 289 4.21 26.69 -13.87
CA TYR A 289 2.93 27.32 -13.56
C TYR A 289 2.73 27.52 -12.06
N ASN A 290 1.83 28.44 -11.72
CA ASN A 290 1.28 28.63 -10.39
C ASN A 290 -0.14 28.03 -10.37
N LEU A 291 -0.45 27.21 -9.37
CA LEU A 291 -1.81 26.67 -9.24
C LEU A 291 -2.71 27.68 -8.53
N ASN A 292 -3.80 28.09 -9.16
CA ASN A 292 -4.82 28.90 -8.47
C ASN A 292 -5.61 28.02 -7.49
N THR A 293 -5.06 27.83 -6.29
CA THR A 293 -5.64 26.90 -5.30
C THR A 293 -7.00 27.34 -4.79
N LYS A 294 -7.27 28.66 -4.73
CA LYS A 294 -8.60 29.16 -4.38
C LYS A 294 -9.64 28.80 -5.43
N GLN A 295 -9.34 29.04 -6.71
CA GLN A 295 -10.28 28.71 -7.78
C GLN A 295 -10.55 27.20 -7.86
N LEU A 296 -9.54 26.38 -7.56
CA LEU A 296 -9.71 24.93 -7.48
C LEU A 296 -10.60 24.50 -6.31
N ASP A 297 -10.40 25.09 -5.12
CA ASP A 297 -11.27 24.87 -3.95
C ASP A 297 -12.72 25.29 -4.25
N ASP A 298 -12.92 26.49 -4.80
CA ASP A 298 -14.23 27.01 -5.20
C ASP A 298 -14.93 26.06 -6.21
N TYR A 299 -14.18 25.46 -7.12
CA TYR A 299 -14.69 24.48 -8.09
C TYR A 299 -15.18 23.19 -7.41
N PHE A 300 -14.39 22.60 -6.49
CA PHE A 300 -14.82 21.39 -5.77
C PHE A 300 -16.04 21.63 -4.88
N MET A 301 -16.20 22.86 -4.41
CA MET A 301 -17.31 23.25 -3.56
C MET A 301 -18.54 23.74 -4.33
N GLN A 302 -18.50 23.82 -5.67
CA GLN A 302 -19.52 24.53 -6.47
C GLN A 302 -20.96 24.08 -6.15
N ASN A 303 -21.16 22.79 -5.86
CA ASN A 303 -22.47 22.19 -5.56
C ASN A 303 -22.84 22.19 -4.07
N MET A 304 -21.99 22.70 -3.18
CA MET A 304 -22.28 22.76 -1.74
C MET A 304 -23.17 23.96 -1.39
N PRO A 305 -24.03 23.85 -0.35
CA PRO A 305 -24.77 25.00 0.17
C PRO A 305 -23.85 26.11 0.66
N ASP A 306 -24.25 27.38 0.49
CA ASP A 306 -23.43 28.55 0.86
C ASP A 306 -23.04 28.57 2.34
N SER A 307 -23.91 28.06 3.23
CA SER A 307 -23.61 27.93 4.67
C SER A 307 -22.40 27.04 4.94
N ILE A 308 -22.25 25.96 4.16
CA ILE A 308 -21.11 25.04 4.26
C ILE A 308 -19.87 25.66 3.61
N LYS A 309 -20.06 26.40 2.51
CA LYS A 309 -18.94 27.08 1.83
C LYS A 309 -18.24 28.08 2.75
N VAL A 310 -19.02 28.90 3.45
CA VAL A 310 -18.51 29.89 4.40
C VAL A 310 -17.75 29.21 5.55
N MET A 311 -18.28 28.12 6.10
CA MET A 311 -17.62 27.39 7.19
C MET A 311 -16.30 26.73 6.76
N HIS A 312 -16.26 26.12 5.57
CA HIS A 312 -15.05 25.49 5.05
C HIS A 312 -13.95 26.52 4.79
N GLN A 313 -14.31 27.67 4.23
CA GLN A 313 -13.35 28.72 3.84
C GLN A 313 -12.94 29.67 4.98
N ASP A 314 -13.56 29.56 6.16
CA ASP A 314 -13.24 30.40 7.29
C ASP A 314 -11.79 30.18 7.77
N GLY A 315 -11.01 31.26 7.83
CA GLY A 315 -9.59 31.21 8.22
C GLY A 315 -8.62 30.58 7.22
N MET A 316 -9.05 30.20 6.00
CA MET A 316 -8.14 29.65 4.98
C MET A 316 -7.39 30.75 4.21
N ASP A 317 -6.05 30.67 4.18
CA ASP A 317 -5.19 31.52 3.34
C ASP A 317 -4.53 30.71 2.21
N PHE A 318 -4.95 31.00 0.97
CA PHE A 318 -4.47 30.34 -0.25
C PHE A 318 -3.25 31.05 -0.88
N THR A 319 -2.75 32.11 -0.28
CA THR A 319 -1.68 32.95 -0.87
C THR A 319 -0.38 32.15 -0.99
N ALA A 320 0.04 31.49 0.09
CA ALA A 320 1.29 30.73 0.10
C ALA A 320 1.26 29.53 -0.87
N SER A 321 0.12 28.84 -0.97
CA SER A 321 -0.05 27.71 -1.88
C SER A 321 -0.08 28.17 -3.35
N SER A 322 -0.79 29.26 -3.65
CA SER A 322 -0.92 29.76 -5.03
C SER A 322 0.37 30.39 -5.57
N ASN A 323 1.23 30.91 -4.70
CA ASN A 323 2.52 31.48 -5.09
C ASN A 323 3.62 30.44 -5.36
N LYS A 324 3.38 29.15 -5.10
CA LYS A 324 4.35 28.09 -5.43
C LYS A 324 4.41 27.87 -6.94
N ILE A 325 5.62 27.98 -7.48
CA ILE A 325 5.90 27.63 -8.89
C ILE A 325 6.12 26.12 -8.96
N HIS A 326 5.32 25.48 -9.82
CA HIS A 326 5.43 24.08 -10.16
C HIS A 326 6.04 23.93 -11.55
N SER A 327 6.65 22.78 -11.82
CA SER A 327 7.08 22.36 -13.16
C SER A 327 6.35 21.08 -13.53
N GLY A 328 5.88 20.97 -14.76
CA GLY A 328 5.09 19.81 -15.17
C GLY A 328 4.51 19.94 -16.58
N PHE A 329 3.38 19.27 -16.79
CA PHE A 329 2.62 19.27 -18.04
C PHE A 329 1.15 19.64 -17.78
N ILE A 330 0.50 20.19 -18.80
CA ILE A 330 -0.96 20.38 -18.79
C ILE A 330 -1.60 19.08 -19.27
N ALA A 331 -2.44 18.46 -18.44
CA ALA A 331 -2.99 17.13 -18.69
C ALA A 331 -3.73 17.01 -20.04
N GLN A 332 -4.49 18.03 -20.41
CA GLN A 332 -5.20 18.10 -21.69
C GLN A 332 -4.23 18.14 -22.89
N GLU A 333 -3.08 18.79 -22.75
CA GLU A 333 -2.06 18.82 -23.82
C GLU A 333 -1.38 17.45 -23.96
N VAL A 334 -1.15 16.74 -22.85
CA VAL A 334 -0.63 15.36 -22.88
C VAL A 334 -1.61 14.42 -23.58
N GLU A 335 -2.91 14.56 -23.31
CA GLU A 335 -3.94 13.79 -24.01
C GLU A 335 -3.89 14.00 -25.52
N ILE A 336 -3.85 15.26 -25.97
CA ILE A 336 -3.74 15.59 -27.40
C ILE A 336 -2.47 14.98 -27.99
N ALA A 337 -1.33 15.08 -27.30
CA ALA A 337 -0.07 14.50 -27.76
C ALA A 337 -0.16 12.97 -27.90
N ALA A 338 -0.76 12.29 -26.94
CA ALA A 338 -0.96 10.83 -26.95
C ALA A 338 -1.87 10.41 -28.11
N GLN A 339 -2.98 11.12 -28.33
CA GLN A 339 -3.90 10.87 -29.44
C GLN A 339 -3.21 11.03 -30.81
N GLN A 340 -2.36 12.03 -30.97
CA GLN A 340 -1.65 12.29 -32.25
C GLN A 340 -0.69 11.17 -32.67
N VAL A 341 -0.18 10.38 -31.73
CA VAL A 341 0.70 9.23 -32.00
C VAL A 341 -0.02 7.89 -31.85
N GLY A 342 -1.34 7.91 -31.64
CA GLY A 342 -2.14 6.71 -31.41
C GLY A 342 -1.71 5.94 -30.15
N TYR A 343 -1.29 6.63 -29.10
CA TYR A 343 -0.84 6.02 -27.85
C TYR A 343 -1.94 6.08 -26.81
N ASP A 344 -2.44 4.92 -26.39
CA ASP A 344 -3.36 4.80 -25.26
C ASP A 344 -2.54 4.88 -23.95
N PHE A 345 -2.33 6.10 -23.47
CA PHE A 345 -1.43 6.37 -22.36
C PHE A 345 -2.16 6.40 -21.02
N ASP A 346 -1.92 5.39 -20.20
CA ASP A 346 -2.55 5.13 -18.90
C ASP A 346 -2.30 6.20 -17.82
N ALA A 347 -1.36 7.11 -18.05
CA ALA A 347 -1.04 8.17 -17.10
C ALA A 347 -2.09 9.29 -17.03
N ILE A 348 -3.01 9.35 -17.99
CA ILE A 348 -3.99 10.44 -18.12
C ILE A 348 -5.30 10.01 -17.45
N HIS A 349 -5.63 10.62 -16.32
CA HIS A 349 -6.94 10.47 -15.71
C HIS A 349 -7.86 11.58 -16.23
N LYS A 350 -8.91 11.17 -16.95
CA LYS A 350 -9.93 12.06 -17.48
C LYS A 350 -11.05 12.22 -16.44
N PRO A 351 -11.70 13.39 -16.37
CA PRO A 351 -12.85 13.60 -15.51
C PRO A 351 -13.96 12.60 -15.80
N ASP A 352 -14.45 11.90 -14.79
CA ASP A 352 -15.62 11.01 -14.93
C ASP A 352 -16.93 11.80 -15.10
N ASN A 353 -16.96 13.04 -14.62
CA ASN A 353 -18.12 13.94 -14.68
C ASN A 353 -17.71 15.42 -14.58
N THR A 354 -18.69 16.32 -14.62
CA THR A 354 -18.47 17.78 -14.64
C THR A 354 -17.91 18.37 -13.35
N ASN A 355 -17.79 17.58 -12.27
CA ASN A 355 -17.21 17.99 -10.99
C ASN A 355 -15.81 17.41 -10.76
N ASP A 356 -15.32 16.60 -11.69
CA ASP A 356 -14.01 15.98 -11.62
C ASP A 356 -12.99 16.75 -12.49
N ILE A 357 -11.70 16.54 -12.24
CA ILE A 357 -10.63 17.26 -12.92
C ILE A 357 -9.68 16.29 -13.63
N TYR A 358 -9.02 16.78 -14.68
CA TYR A 358 -7.92 16.04 -15.27
C TYR A 358 -6.76 15.90 -14.27
N SER A 359 -6.10 14.74 -14.26
CA SER A 359 -4.85 14.56 -13.53
C SER A 359 -3.85 13.67 -14.30
N LEU A 360 -2.58 13.75 -13.89
CA LEU A 360 -1.48 13.01 -14.52
C LEU A 360 -0.73 12.16 -13.49
N ALA A 361 -0.52 10.89 -13.81
CA ALA A 361 0.38 10.00 -13.09
C ALA A 361 1.82 10.17 -13.60
N TYR A 362 2.57 11.12 -13.04
CA TYR A 362 3.94 11.45 -13.49
C TYR A 362 4.89 10.24 -13.51
N GLY A 363 4.70 9.24 -12.63
CA GLY A 363 5.50 8.01 -12.61
C GLY A 363 5.41 7.20 -13.91
N SER A 364 4.26 7.22 -14.59
CA SER A 364 4.03 6.48 -15.84
C SER A 364 4.83 7.05 -17.03
N PHE A 365 5.29 8.30 -16.95
CA PHE A 365 6.13 8.91 -18.00
C PHE A 365 7.55 8.30 -18.06
N VAL A 366 7.99 7.61 -17.00
CA VAL A 366 9.31 6.95 -16.98
C VAL A 366 9.42 5.92 -18.11
N VAL A 367 8.35 5.18 -18.40
CA VAL A 367 8.37 4.10 -19.40
C VAL A 367 8.57 4.66 -20.83
N PRO A 368 7.79 5.64 -21.31
CA PRO A 368 8.08 6.36 -22.55
C PRO A 368 9.46 7.03 -22.62
N ILE A 369 9.94 7.62 -21.51
CA ILE A 369 11.27 8.25 -21.48
C ILE A 369 12.37 7.20 -21.70
N VAL A 370 12.29 6.04 -21.03
CA VAL A 370 13.24 4.94 -21.24
C VAL A 370 13.24 4.50 -22.70
N LYS A 371 12.05 4.36 -23.32
CA LYS A 371 11.92 4.00 -24.73
C LYS A 371 12.54 5.07 -25.65
N ALA A 372 12.27 6.35 -25.38
CA ALA A 372 12.84 7.47 -26.13
C ALA A 372 14.39 7.49 -26.06
N VAL A 373 14.97 7.24 -24.88
CA VAL A 373 16.42 7.17 -24.69
C VAL A 373 17.02 5.99 -25.48
N GLN A 374 16.36 4.83 -25.49
CA GLN A 374 16.79 3.68 -26.31
C GLN A 374 16.79 4.02 -27.81
N GLU A 375 15.75 4.70 -28.30
CA GLU A 375 15.63 5.12 -29.70
C GLU A 375 16.68 6.18 -30.08
N LEU A 376 16.93 7.15 -29.20
CA LEU A 376 17.99 8.14 -29.37
C LEU A 376 19.38 7.48 -29.42
N SER A 377 19.65 6.51 -28.54
CA SER A 377 20.94 5.79 -28.54
C SER A 377 21.18 5.07 -29.87
N LYS A 378 20.17 4.39 -30.42
CA LYS A 378 20.27 3.74 -31.74
C LYS A 378 20.59 4.75 -32.85
N THR A 379 19.95 5.92 -32.80
CA THR A 379 20.18 7.00 -33.77
C THR A 379 21.62 7.53 -33.68
N ILE A 380 22.14 7.71 -32.47
CA ILE A 380 23.52 8.15 -32.22
C ILE A 380 24.53 7.14 -32.79
N ASP A 381 24.31 5.84 -32.59
CA ASP A 381 25.21 4.80 -33.12
C ASP A 381 25.19 4.76 -34.66
N SER A 382 24.01 4.95 -35.27
CA SER A 382 23.89 5.07 -36.73
C SER A 382 24.65 6.30 -37.25
N LEU A 383 24.55 7.45 -36.58
CA LEU A 383 25.26 8.67 -36.97
C LEU A 383 26.78 8.50 -36.87
N LYS A 384 27.29 7.84 -35.81
CA LYS A 384 28.72 7.52 -35.66
C LYS A 384 29.22 6.63 -36.80
N ASN A 385 28.44 5.62 -37.20
CA ASN A 385 28.80 4.75 -38.33
C ASN A 385 28.85 5.52 -39.65
N HIS A 386 27.87 6.39 -39.92
CA HIS A 386 27.90 7.26 -41.10
C HIS A 386 29.10 8.20 -41.11
N GLN A 387 29.48 8.75 -39.94
CA GLN A 387 30.65 9.60 -39.82
C GLN A 387 31.93 8.82 -40.17
N LEU A 388 32.11 7.62 -39.63
CA LEU A 388 33.26 6.75 -39.96
C LEU A 388 33.38 6.45 -41.46
N ILE A 389 32.25 6.18 -42.12
CA ILE A 389 32.21 5.94 -43.57
C ILE A 389 32.60 7.21 -44.34
N THR A 390 32.09 8.36 -43.91
CA THR A 390 32.36 9.65 -44.55
C THR A 390 33.83 10.06 -44.41
N ASP A 391 34.41 9.88 -43.23
CA ASP A 391 35.83 10.15 -42.97
C ASP A 391 36.73 9.24 -43.81
N SER A 392 36.33 7.97 -43.98
CA SER A 392 37.02 7.01 -44.85
C SER A 392 36.97 7.44 -46.31
N LEU A 393 35.80 7.87 -46.81
CA LEU A 393 35.62 8.37 -48.18
C LEU A 393 36.42 9.66 -48.44
N LEU A 394 36.41 10.60 -47.49
CA LEU A 394 37.17 11.85 -47.60
C LEU A 394 38.68 11.59 -47.66
N THR A 395 39.16 10.61 -46.90
CA THR A 395 40.56 10.17 -46.93
C THR A 395 40.94 9.62 -48.31
N VAL A 396 40.09 8.77 -48.90
CA VAL A 396 40.28 8.25 -50.26
C VAL A 396 40.34 9.39 -51.29
N LEU A 397 39.38 10.33 -51.23
CA LEU A 397 39.31 11.46 -52.17
C LEU A 397 40.53 12.38 -52.10
N LYS A 398 41.01 12.72 -50.90
CA LYS A 398 42.23 13.53 -50.71
C LYS A 398 43.48 12.84 -51.28
N ASN A 399 43.54 11.51 -51.18
CA ASN A 399 44.65 10.73 -51.73
C ASN A 399 44.55 10.56 -53.26
N CYS A 400 43.35 10.65 -53.85
CA CYS A 400 43.17 10.63 -55.30
C CYS A 400 43.50 11.97 -55.99
N CYS A 401 43.41 13.11 -55.28
CA CYS A 401 43.68 14.44 -55.85
C CYS A 401 44.35 15.37 -54.81
N PRO A 402 45.69 15.33 -54.67
CA PRO A 402 46.40 16.24 -53.76
C PRO A 402 46.38 17.68 -54.30
N GLU A 403 46.24 18.65 -53.39
CA GLU A 403 46.25 20.08 -53.71
C GLU A 403 47.51 20.46 -54.50
N GLY A 404 47.32 21.04 -55.69
CA GLY A 404 48.40 21.44 -56.61
C GLY A 404 48.51 20.58 -57.89
N SER A 405 47.67 19.56 -58.07
CA SER A 405 47.64 18.78 -59.32
C SER A 405 46.95 19.57 -60.45
N THR A 406 47.74 20.01 -61.43
CA THR A 406 47.21 20.61 -62.67
C THR A 406 46.58 19.52 -63.53
N HIS A 407 45.29 19.67 -63.85
CA HIS A 407 44.59 18.79 -64.78
C HIS A 407 45.28 18.81 -66.16
N LYS A 408 46.02 17.75 -66.48
CA LYS A 408 46.29 17.40 -67.88
C LYS A 408 45.21 16.42 -68.33
N ASN A 409 44.45 16.85 -69.34
CA ASN A 409 43.51 16.03 -70.09
C ASN A 409 44.12 14.66 -70.39
N MET A 410 43.46 13.59 -69.95
CA MET A 410 43.78 12.23 -70.38
C MET A 410 43.49 12.11 -71.87
N GLN A 411 44.53 12.17 -72.70
CA GLN A 411 44.53 11.48 -73.98
C GLN A 411 44.91 10.02 -73.75
N ASN A 412 43.98 9.16 -74.14
CA ASN A 412 44.07 7.72 -74.08
C ASN A 412 45.10 7.24 -75.11
N ASN A 413 46.19 6.60 -74.68
CA ASN A 413 47.04 5.78 -75.54
C ASN A 413 47.70 4.67 -74.72
N ASN A 414 47.25 3.44 -74.99
CA ASN A 414 47.90 2.20 -74.58
C ASN A 414 49.31 2.12 -75.17
N THR A 415 50.33 1.86 -74.33
CA THR A 415 51.32 0.79 -74.54
C THR A 415 52.20 0.63 -73.29
N GLY A 416 52.40 -0.62 -72.88
CA GLY A 416 53.08 -1.12 -71.69
C GLY A 416 54.15 -0.25 -71.02
N GLN A 417 53.93 0.04 -69.74
CA GLN A 417 54.97 0.16 -68.72
C GLN A 417 54.34 -0.07 -67.34
N THR A 418 54.83 -1.13 -66.69
CA THR A 418 54.77 -1.48 -65.27
C THR A 418 53.97 -0.56 -64.34
N GLU A 419 52.81 -1.06 -63.88
CA GLU A 419 52.10 -0.54 -62.72
C GLU A 419 53.07 -0.49 -61.53
N THR A 420 53.49 0.72 -61.18
CA THR A 420 54.21 0.94 -59.94
C THR A 420 53.15 0.90 -58.86
N ALA A 421 53.05 -0.24 -58.19
CA ALA A 421 52.19 -0.43 -57.03
C ALA A 421 52.45 0.71 -56.04
N ILE A 422 51.46 1.59 -55.89
CA ILE A 422 51.50 2.64 -54.89
C ILE A 422 51.27 1.91 -53.55
N ASN A 423 52.36 1.72 -52.80
CA ASN A 423 52.32 1.27 -51.42
C ASN A 423 51.56 2.31 -50.59
N ILE A 424 50.27 2.06 -50.40
CA ILE A 424 49.41 2.85 -49.52
C ILE A 424 49.74 2.40 -48.09
N GLU A 425 50.24 3.33 -47.29
CA GLU A 425 50.39 3.15 -45.84
C GLU A 425 49.01 3.23 -45.16
N LEU A 426 48.13 2.29 -45.51
CA LEU A 426 46.95 1.86 -44.76
C LEU A 426 47.30 0.65 -43.86
N ALA A 427 48.59 0.38 -43.70
CA ALA A 427 49.10 -0.98 -43.81
C ALA A 427 48.79 -1.94 -42.63
N ASN A 428 48.18 -1.52 -41.52
CA ASN A 428 48.09 -2.42 -40.36
C ASN A 428 46.71 -2.57 -39.71
N ASN A 429 45.67 -1.81 -40.08
CA ASN A 429 44.39 -1.91 -39.38
C ASN A 429 43.45 -2.90 -40.07
N ILE A 430 43.26 -4.05 -39.41
CA ILE A 430 42.26 -5.06 -39.76
C ILE A 430 40.88 -4.59 -39.26
N ILE A 431 39.85 -4.64 -40.10
CA ILE A 431 38.51 -4.13 -39.77
C ILE A 431 37.45 -5.23 -39.97
N LEU A 432 36.56 -5.37 -38.99
CA LEU A 432 35.35 -6.19 -39.07
C LEU A 432 34.11 -5.30 -39.04
N TYR A 433 33.28 -5.36 -40.09
CA TYR A 433 32.06 -4.57 -40.16
C TYR A 433 30.87 -5.30 -39.53
N GLN A 434 29.88 -4.52 -39.09
CA GLN A 434 28.59 -5.04 -38.67
C GLN A 434 27.88 -5.73 -39.85
N ASN A 435 27.20 -6.84 -39.61
CA ASN A 435 26.46 -7.57 -40.62
C ASN A 435 25.24 -6.76 -41.08
N GLU A 436 24.91 -6.85 -42.37
CA GLU A 436 23.82 -6.11 -42.99
C GLU A 436 22.94 -7.06 -43.82
N PRO A 437 21.64 -7.17 -43.52
CA PRO A 437 20.92 -6.51 -42.42
C PRO A 437 21.23 -7.12 -41.03
N ASN A 438 20.98 -6.37 -39.96
CA ASN A 438 20.97 -6.84 -38.57
C ASN A 438 19.88 -6.09 -37.77
N PRO A 439 18.78 -6.75 -37.36
CA PRO A 439 18.49 -8.18 -37.47
C PRO A 439 18.32 -8.67 -38.92
N PHE A 440 18.42 -9.99 -39.13
CA PHE A 440 18.24 -10.62 -40.44
C PHE A 440 17.32 -11.83 -40.36
N ASP A 441 16.59 -12.09 -41.44
CA ASP A 441 15.72 -13.27 -41.58
C ASP A 441 16.45 -14.39 -42.34
N GLU A 442 16.43 -14.42 -43.67
CA GLU A 442 16.99 -15.55 -44.41
C GLU A 442 18.52 -15.51 -44.58
N SER A 443 19.10 -14.31 -44.75
CA SER A 443 20.54 -14.14 -44.98
C SER A 443 21.06 -12.78 -44.53
N THR A 444 22.36 -12.69 -44.29
CA THR A 444 23.07 -11.44 -43.98
C THR A 444 24.47 -11.45 -44.58
N VAL A 445 25.06 -10.27 -44.76
CA VAL A 445 26.41 -10.11 -45.31
C VAL A 445 27.32 -9.49 -44.27
N ILE A 446 28.44 -10.14 -44.00
CA ILE A 446 29.53 -9.61 -43.17
C ILE A 446 30.64 -9.11 -44.08
N ARG A 447 30.96 -7.82 -44.02
CA ARG A 447 32.11 -7.24 -44.74
C ARG A 447 33.33 -7.20 -43.81
N TYR A 448 34.52 -7.30 -44.38
CA TYR A 448 35.79 -7.18 -43.65
C TYR A 448 36.87 -6.53 -44.51
N PHE A 449 37.93 -6.04 -43.87
CA PHE A 449 39.17 -5.63 -44.52
C PHE A 449 40.37 -6.22 -43.79
N ILE A 450 41.20 -6.98 -44.53
CA ILE A 450 42.49 -7.50 -44.03
C ILE A 450 43.59 -6.99 -44.96
N PRO A 451 44.58 -6.22 -44.48
CA PRO A 451 45.67 -5.73 -45.31
C PRO A 451 46.44 -6.85 -46.06
N GLU A 452 46.92 -6.56 -47.27
CA GLU A 452 47.63 -7.55 -48.12
C GLU A 452 48.98 -8.00 -47.54
N ASN A 453 49.60 -7.19 -46.68
CA ASN A 453 50.84 -7.53 -45.98
C ASN A 453 50.64 -8.53 -44.81
N ILE A 454 49.39 -8.85 -44.43
CA ILE A 454 49.09 -9.86 -43.40
C ILE A 454 49.10 -11.25 -44.04
N THR A 455 50.21 -11.97 -43.87
CA THR A 455 50.37 -13.34 -44.39
C THR A 455 49.91 -14.42 -43.41
N SER A 456 49.68 -14.08 -42.14
CA SER A 456 49.16 -14.99 -41.12
C SER A 456 47.75 -15.49 -41.45
N SER A 457 47.38 -16.62 -40.85
CA SER A 457 46.03 -17.20 -41.01
C SER A 457 44.96 -16.23 -40.50
N ALA A 458 43.85 -16.14 -41.23
CA ALA A 458 42.70 -15.33 -40.84
C ALA A 458 41.40 -16.13 -41.02
N TYR A 459 40.47 -16.00 -40.08
CA TYR A 459 39.19 -16.68 -40.14
C TYR A 459 38.14 -15.96 -39.28
N ILE A 460 36.87 -16.14 -39.61
CA ILE A 460 35.76 -15.70 -38.76
C ILE A 460 35.18 -16.90 -38.03
N VAL A 461 35.01 -16.76 -36.72
CA VAL A 461 34.34 -17.74 -35.86
C VAL A 461 32.98 -17.20 -35.47
N PHE A 462 31.94 -18.00 -35.72
CA PHE A 462 30.57 -17.75 -35.28
C PHE A 462 30.33 -18.50 -33.97
N THR A 463 29.74 -17.83 -33.00
CA THR A 463 29.44 -18.39 -31.68
C THR A 463 27.98 -18.13 -31.31
N ASP A 464 27.40 -19.05 -30.53
CA ASP A 464 26.09 -18.86 -29.93
C ASP A 464 26.15 -17.93 -28.72
N PHE A 465 24.99 -17.68 -28.10
CA PHE A 465 24.88 -16.84 -26.90
C PHE A 465 25.74 -17.34 -25.72
N TYR A 466 26.08 -18.63 -25.66
CA TYR A 466 26.93 -19.24 -24.64
C TYR A 466 28.42 -19.25 -25.02
N GLY A 467 28.78 -18.67 -26.17
CA GLY A 467 30.16 -18.63 -26.67
C GLY A 467 30.62 -19.94 -27.31
N ARG A 468 29.70 -20.90 -27.57
CA ARG A 468 30.05 -22.16 -28.23
C ARG A 468 30.21 -21.93 -29.72
N GLU A 469 31.28 -22.44 -30.29
CA GLU A 469 31.55 -22.34 -31.72
C GLU A 469 30.48 -23.08 -32.54
N ILE A 470 29.86 -22.35 -33.47
CA ILE A 470 28.87 -22.86 -34.41
C ILE A 470 29.52 -23.18 -35.75
N LYS A 471 30.35 -22.25 -36.23
CA LYS A 471 30.97 -22.33 -37.55
C LYS A 471 32.26 -21.52 -37.60
N LYS A 472 33.23 -22.03 -38.34
CA LYS A 472 34.47 -21.33 -38.67
C LYS A 472 34.58 -21.18 -40.19
N VAL A 473 34.90 -19.98 -40.65
CA VAL A 473 35.07 -19.65 -42.08
C VAL A 473 36.46 -19.08 -42.29
N GLU A 474 37.29 -19.78 -43.07
CA GLU A 474 38.63 -19.33 -43.42
C GLU A 474 38.58 -18.17 -44.41
N ILE A 475 39.42 -17.15 -44.18
CA ILE A 475 39.57 -15.99 -45.06
C ILE A 475 40.90 -16.09 -45.79
N ASN A 476 40.82 -16.49 -47.06
CA ASN A 476 41.99 -16.61 -47.94
C ASN A 476 42.26 -15.34 -48.74
N GLU A 477 41.23 -14.55 -49.01
CA GLU A 477 41.36 -13.27 -49.73
C GLU A 477 41.84 -12.16 -48.79
N ARG A 478 42.72 -11.30 -49.30
CA ARG A 478 43.19 -10.08 -48.63
C ARG A 478 42.59 -8.87 -49.34
N GLY A 479 42.61 -7.72 -48.67
CA GLY A 479 41.87 -6.54 -49.05
C GLY A 479 40.42 -6.57 -48.53
N PHE A 480 39.53 -5.89 -49.24
CA PHE A 480 38.11 -5.87 -48.91
C PHE A 480 37.45 -7.18 -49.33
N GLY A 481 36.79 -7.83 -48.38
CA GLY A 481 36.05 -9.06 -48.63
C GLY A 481 34.68 -9.06 -47.99
N LYS A 482 33.89 -10.07 -48.34
CA LYS A 482 32.56 -10.29 -47.77
C LYS A 482 32.29 -11.78 -47.58
N ILE A 483 31.56 -12.10 -46.53
CA ILE A 483 31.02 -13.43 -46.26
C ILE A 483 29.50 -13.33 -46.27
N ASN A 484 28.87 -14.12 -47.13
CA ASN A 484 27.43 -14.32 -47.10
C ASN A 484 27.11 -15.37 -46.06
N VAL A 485 26.19 -15.05 -45.14
CA VAL A 485 25.71 -15.96 -44.11
C VAL A 485 24.26 -16.31 -44.43
N ASP A 486 24.03 -17.59 -44.71
CA ASP A 486 22.70 -18.17 -44.85
C ASP A 486 22.22 -18.67 -43.48
N ALA A 487 21.00 -18.27 -43.09
CA ALA A 487 20.42 -18.54 -41.79
C ALA A 487 19.56 -19.80 -41.73
N GLN A 488 19.42 -20.58 -42.81
CA GLN A 488 18.52 -21.74 -42.89
C GLN A 488 18.69 -22.76 -41.74
N ASN A 489 19.90 -22.86 -41.17
CA ASN A 489 20.23 -23.77 -40.06
C ASN A 489 20.49 -23.06 -38.73
N LEU A 490 20.18 -21.77 -38.61
CA LEU A 490 20.29 -21.00 -37.36
C LEU A 490 18.92 -20.84 -36.72
N THR A 491 18.79 -21.15 -35.43
CA THR A 491 17.58 -20.85 -34.67
C THR A 491 17.44 -19.33 -34.44
N ILE A 492 16.22 -18.86 -34.23
CA ILE A 492 15.97 -17.47 -33.81
C ILE A 492 16.75 -17.18 -32.53
N GLY A 493 17.51 -16.08 -32.50
CA GLY A 493 18.37 -15.75 -31.37
C GLY A 493 19.53 -14.82 -31.67
N ILE A 494 20.33 -14.59 -30.63
CA ILE A 494 21.51 -13.71 -30.68
C ILE A 494 22.77 -14.56 -30.84
N TYR A 495 23.59 -14.16 -31.81
CA TYR A 495 24.87 -14.78 -32.13
C TYR A 495 25.98 -13.74 -32.11
N SER A 496 27.22 -14.19 -32.05
CA SER A 496 28.39 -13.32 -32.23
C SER A 496 29.32 -13.88 -33.28
N TYR A 497 30.00 -13.01 -34.01
CA TYR A 497 31.07 -13.40 -34.91
C TYR A 497 32.32 -12.58 -34.67
N SER A 498 33.46 -13.27 -34.64
CA SER A 498 34.77 -12.71 -34.29
C SER A 498 35.73 -12.92 -35.45
N LEU A 499 36.40 -11.85 -35.88
CA LEU A 499 37.50 -11.94 -36.84
C LEU A 499 38.78 -12.26 -36.08
N MET A 500 39.39 -13.40 -36.42
CA MET A 500 40.66 -13.83 -35.86
C MET A 500 41.77 -13.72 -36.90
N VAL A 501 42.92 -13.20 -36.48
CA VAL A 501 44.16 -13.17 -37.26
C VAL A 501 45.28 -13.68 -36.37
N ASP A 502 46.02 -14.67 -36.86
CA ASP A 502 47.10 -15.34 -36.11
C ASP A 502 46.67 -15.88 -34.73
N GLY A 503 45.44 -16.38 -34.66
CA GLY A 503 44.84 -16.91 -33.42
C GLY A 503 44.34 -15.83 -32.43
N ASN A 504 44.57 -14.55 -32.70
CA ASN A 504 44.12 -13.44 -31.85
C ASN A 504 42.79 -12.87 -32.34
N VAL A 505 41.89 -12.55 -31.41
CA VAL A 505 40.64 -11.83 -31.72
C VAL A 505 40.96 -10.38 -32.04
N ILE A 506 40.62 -9.94 -33.24
CA ILE A 506 40.76 -8.54 -33.66
C ILE A 506 39.54 -7.73 -33.23
N ASP A 507 38.34 -8.23 -33.52
CA ASP A 507 37.08 -7.57 -33.21
C ASP A 507 35.96 -8.62 -33.16
N THR A 508 34.89 -8.33 -32.43
CA THR A 508 33.71 -9.18 -32.29
C THR A 508 32.45 -8.34 -32.43
N LYS A 509 31.51 -8.82 -33.24
CA LYS A 509 30.22 -8.18 -33.47
C LYS A 509 29.08 -9.14 -33.13
N LYS A 510 27.93 -8.57 -32.76
CA LYS A 510 26.71 -9.31 -32.47
C LYS A 510 25.79 -9.30 -33.68
N MET A 511 25.14 -10.41 -33.98
CA MET A 511 24.12 -10.52 -35.02
C MET A 511 22.85 -11.17 -34.44
N VAL A 512 21.69 -10.74 -34.92
CA VAL A 512 20.38 -11.18 -34.42
C VAL A 512 19.62 -11.82 -35.57
N LYS A 513 19.25 -13.09 -35.40
CA LYS A 513 18.36 -13.83 -36.31
C LYS A 513 16.95 -13.70 -35.78
N GLU A 514 16.05 -13.13 -36.58
CA GLU A 514 14.61 -13.01 -36.31
C GLU A 514 13.81 -14.17 -36.89
#